data_AF-A0A809Q704-F1
#
_entry.id   AF-A0A809Q704-F1
#
_cell.length_a   1.000
_cell.length_b   1.000
_cell.length_c   1.000
_cell.angle_alpha   90.00
_cell.angle_beta   90.00
_cell.angle_gamma   90.00
#
_symmetry.space_group_name_H-M   'P 1'
#
loop_
_entity.id
_entity.type
_entity.pdbx_description
1 polymer ?
#
loop_
_entity_poly.entity_id
_entity_poly.type
_entity_poly.pdbx_seq_one_letter_code
_entity_poly.pdbx_strand_id
1 'polypeptide(L)'
;ESTVKVTPMIVKGFNFPASLVEPPGSVNTFFLSGAGPRHWLSENGQISTVSADGVYLEDKAVSYLAPKWAGKTAEELLDDVDFFKDIVSGEFETFTMFRLNQHHTGVDFSTVVAGLCEDFWESAGIDTQAEKDAIQQFLDCFKDEDLQIGSSVLFEQSTDGCLKISFSKDGSLPSEPKLVIKNQTISWTILYLYIGENGANPAAKRSIANRMSKLLGGGSATSNGTVASKVLVELEQVKRLRN
;
A
#
# COMPACT_ATOMS: atom_id res chain seq x y z
N GLU A 1 24.49 10.92 -3.23
CA GLU A 1 23.29 10.74 -2.39
C GLU A 1 23.49 9.54 -1.49
N SER A 2 23.05 9.60 -0.24
CA SER A 2 23.10 8.45 0.66
C SER A 2 21.88 7.57 0.41
N THR A 3 22.06 6.40 -0.19
CA THR A 3 21.00 5.40 -0.37
C THR A 3 20.42 5.02 1.00
N VAL A 4 19.09 5.05 1.10
CA VAL A 4 18.38 4.67 2.34
C VAL A 4 18.68 3.20 2.66
N LYS A 5 19.28 2.93 3.83
CA LYS A 5 19.68 1.57 4.22
C LYS A 5 18.57 0.88 5.00
N VAL A 6 17.94 -0.09 4.36
CA VAL A 6 16.95 -0.96 4.99
C VAL A 6 17.16 -2.42 4.60
N THR A 7 16.48 -3.36 5.29
CA THR A 7 16.58 -4.80 5.02
C THR A 7 15.41 -5.30 4.16
N PRO A 8 15.59 -6.35 3.35
CA PRO A 8 14.46 -7.02 2.70
C PRO A 8 13.54 -7.67 3.74
N MET A 9 12.34 -8.04 3.33
CA MET A 9 11.35 -8.72 4.18
C MET A 9 10.77 -9.95 3.47
N ILE A 10 10.61 -11.05 4.20
CA ILE A 10 9.87 -12.22 3.72
C ILE A 10 8.50 -12.22 4.38
N VAL A 11 7.45 -12.17 3.58
CA VAL A 11 6.07 -12.19 4.05
C VAL A 11 5.32 -13.29 3.29
N LYS A 12 4.80 -14.28 4.02
CA LYS A 12 4.06 -15.42 3.47
C LYS A 12 4.81 -16.17 2.35
N GLY A 13 6.14 -16.23 2.46
CA GLY A 13 7.02 -16.89 1.48
C GLY A 13 7.46 -16.00 0.32
N PHE A 14 6.88 -14.80 0.17
CA PHE A 14 7.30 -13.85 -0.85
C PHE A 14 8.41 -12.93 -0.31
N ASN A 15 9.45 -12.75 -1.13
CA ASN A 15 10.55 -11.85 -0.84
C ASN A 15 10.24 -10.45 -1.37
N PHE A 16 10.27 -9.46 -0.48
CA PHE A 16 10.23 -8.04 -0.79
C PHE A 16 11.65 -7.48 -0.67
N PRO A 17 12.32 -7.13 -1.79
CA PRO A 17 13.68 -6.60 -1.74
C PRO A 17 13.77 -5.32 -0.91
N ALA A 18 14.97 -5.00 -0.41
CA ALA A 18 15.18 -3.78 0.38
C ALA A 18 14.97 -2.50 -0.44
N SER A 19 15.24 -2.57 -1.73
CA SER A 19 15.14 -1.45 -2.66
C SER A 19 14.61 -1.91 -4.02
N LEU A 20 13.92 -1.01 -4.71
CA LEU A 20 13.56 -1.14 -6.12
C LEU A 20 14.32 -0.08 -6.91
N VAL A 21 14.93 -0.49 -8.01
CA VAL A 21 15.61 0.40 -8.96
C VAL A 21 14.79 0.38 -10.24
N GLU A 22 14.42 1.55 -10.73
CA GLU A 22 13.64 1.72 -11.96
C GLU A 22 12.36 0.86 -12.00
N PRO A 23 11.45 0.99 -11.01
CA PRO A 23 10.17 0.31 -11.11
C PRO A 23 9.36 0.86 -12.29
N PRO A 24 8.42 0.06 -12.85
CA PRO A 24 7.70 0.43 -14.06
C PRO A 24 7.04 1.79 -13.95
N GLY A 25 7.49 2.71 -14.81
CA GLY A 25 7.01 4.08 -14.87
C GLY A 25 7.87 5.11 -14.12
N SER A 26 8.93 4.69 -13.42
CA SER A 26 9.81 5.58 -12.67
C SER A 26 11.28 5.30 -12.93
N VAL A 27 12.09 6.36 -12.89
CA VAL A 27 13.57 6.28 -12.92
C VAL A 27 14.18 6.39 -11.52
N ASN A 28 13.34 6.54 -10.50
CA ASN A 28 13.78 6.77 -9.12
C ASN A 28 14.12 5.45 -8.42
N THR A 29 14.87 5.58 -7.33
CA THR A 29 15.12 4.48 -6.39
C THR A 29 14.16 4.56 -5.22
N PHE A 30 13.61 3.41 -4.85
CA PHE A 30 12.69 3.28 -3.74
C PHE A 30 13.27 2.35 -2.69
N PHE A 31 12.98 2.61 -1.42
CA PHE A 31 13.28 1.70 -0.31
C PHE A 31 12.00 1.08 0.24
N LEU A 32 12.10 -0.16 0.72
CA LEU A 32 10.98 -0.85 1.36
C LEU A 32 10.65 -0.17 2.70
N SER A 33 9.59 0.63 2.74
CA SER A 33 9.15 1.31 3.97
C SER A 33 8.44 0.35 4.90
N GLY A 34 7.73 -0.66 4.38
CA GLY A 34 7.17 -1.73 5.18
C GLY A 34 6.48 -2.81 4.34
N ALA A 35 6.27 -3.97 4.95
CA ALA A 35 5.53 -5.07 4.34
C ALA A 35 4.73 -5.84 5.39
N GLY A 36 3.61 -6.47 4.97
CA GLY A 36 2.76 -7.24 5.85
C GLY A 36 1.74 -8.12 5.10
N PRO A 37 1.27 -9.22 5.71
CA PRO A 37 0.20 -10.02 5.12
C PRO A 37 -1.13 -9.28 5.20
N ARG A 38 -1.91 -9.33 4.12
CA ARG A 38 -3.29 -8.88 4.11
C ARG A 38 -4.22 -10.05 4.36
N HIS A 39 -5.13 -9.86 5.30
CA HIS A 39 -6.12 -10.85 5.69
C HIS A 39 -7.52 -10.45 5.25
N TRP A 40 -8.33 -11.44 4.92
CA TRP A 40 -9.75 -11.30 4.62
C TRP A 40 -10.57 -12.13 5.58
N LEU A 41 -11.64 -11.54 6.13
CA LEU A 41 -12.63 -12.20 6.97
C LEU A 41 -13.92 -12.42 6.16
N SER A 42 -14.19 -13.67 5.79
CA SER A 42 -15.43 -14.03 5.11
C SER A 42 -16.64 -13.96 6.05
N GLU A 43 -17.85 -13.95 5.48
CA GLU A 43 -19.13 -13.90 6.21
C GLU A 43 -19.30 -15.01 7.24
N ASN A 44 -18.78 -16.20 6.96
CA ASN A 44 -18.79 -17.33 7.88
C ASN A 44 -17.75 -17.22 9.02
N GLY A 45 -17.04 -16.09 9.14
CA GLY A 45 -16.04 -15.85 10.17
C GLY A 45 -14.67 -16.49 9.93
N GLN A 46 -14.44 -17.06 8.74
CA GLN A 46 -13.12 -17.62 8.40
C GLN A 46 -12.14 -16.53 7.97
N ILE A 47 -10.90 -16.68 8.39
CA ILE A 47 -9.81 -15.75 8.09
C ILE A 47 -8.88 -16.41 7.10
N SER A 48 -8.63 -15.73 6.00
CA SER A 48 -7.69 -16.18 4.98
C SER A 48 -6.67 -15.09 4.69
N THR A 49 -5.46 -15.49 4.26
CA THR A 49 -4.49 -14.52 3.73
C THR A 49 -4.76 -14.37 2.24
N VAL A 50 -5.04 -13.15 1.79
CA VAL A 50 -5.36 -12.86 0.38
C VAL A 50 -4.12 -12.39 -0.38
N SER A 51 -3.23 -11.67 0.29
CA SER A 51 -1.97 -11.24 -0.29
C SER A 51 -0.90 -11.01 0.79
N ALA A 52 0.35 -10.91 0.34
CA ALA A 52 1.44 -10.29 1.06
C ALA A 52 1.81 -9.02 0.31
N ASP A 53 1.98 -7.92 1.02
CA ASP A 53 2.07 -6.63 0.37
C ASP A 53 3.28 -5.86 0.88
N GLY A 54 3.98 -5.18 -0.02
CA GLY A 54 5.10 -4.30 0.28
C GLY A 54 4.83 -2.89 -0.20
N VAL A 55 5.08 -1.91 0.67
CA VAL A 55 5.04 -0.48 0.36
C VAL A 55 6.47 0.03 0.31
N TYR A 56 6.76 0.75 -0.77
CA TYR A 56 8.04 1.36 -1.03
C TYR A 56 7.83 2.87 -1.19
N LEU A 57 8.78 3.64 -0.68
CA LEU A 57 8.81 5.09 -0.82
C LEU A 57 10.09 5.47 -1.56
N GLU A 58 10.02 6.50 -2.38
CA GLU A 58 11.21 7.12 -2.97
C GLU A 58 12.19 7.56 -1.87
N ASP A 59 13.50 7.46 -2.13
CA ASP A 59 14.55 7.78 -1.14
C ASP A 59 14.37 9.19 -0.51
N LYS A 60 13.88 10.17 -1.27
CA LYS A 60 13.66 11.55 -0.77
C LYS A 60 12.52 11.66 0.26
N ALA A 61 11.68 10.64 0.40
CA ALA A 61 10.60 10.62 1.39
C ALA A 61 11.12 10.80 2.81
N VAL A 62 12.32 10.28 3.13
CA VAL A 62 12.93 10.43 4.47
C VAL A 62 13.18 11.91 4.77
N SER A 63 13.82 12.63 3.84
CA SER A 63 14.07 14.07 4.00
C SER A 63 12.80 14.90 3.98
N TYR A 64 11.78 14.49 3.22
CA TYR A 64 10.50 15.18 3.15
C TYR A 64 9.71 15.05 4.48
N LEU A 65 9.71 13.86 5.09
CA LEU A 65 8.95 13.58 6.31
C LEU A 65 9.66 14.06 7.59
N ALA A 66 10.99 14.16 7.56
CA ALA A 66 11.80 14.53 8.74
C ALA A 66 11.38 15.83 9.46
N PRO A 67 11.04 16.95 8.78
CA PRO A 67 10.67 18.19 9.45
C PRO A 67 9.51 18.06 10.46
N LYS A 68 8.60 17.12 10.23
CA LYS A 68 7.43 16.88 11.10
C LYS A 68 7.56 15.63 11.97
N TRP A 69 8.22 14.59 11.46
CA TRP A 69 8.17 13.25 12.04
C TRP A 69 9.48 12.77 12.67
N ALA A 70 10.57 13.55 12.58
CA ALA A 70 11.85 13.18 13.17
C ALA A 70 11.76 12.97 14.70
N GLY A 71 12.44 11.94 15.19
CA GLY A 71 12.51 11.59 16.61
C GLY A 71 11.29 10.86 17.19
N LYS A 72 10.19 10.72 16.42
CA LYS A 72 8.98 10.00 16.84
C LYS A 72 9.20 8.49 16.96
N THR A 73 8.60 7.87 17.99
CA THR A 73 8.64 6.40 18.15
C THR A 73 7.74 5.71 17.13
N ALA A 74 7.91 4.40 16.98
CA ALA A 74 7.06 3.60 16.10
C ALA A 74 5.58 3.65 16.52
N GLU A 75 5.29 3.69 17.82
CA GLU A 75 3.94 3.79 18.37
C GLU A 75 3.33 5.18 18.09
N GLU A 76 4.09 6.25 18.33
CA GLU A 76 3.64 7.61 17.99
C GLU A 76 3.30 7.74 16.50
N LEU A 77 4.14 7.19 15.61
CA LEU A 77 3.89 7.20 14.17
C LEU A 77 2.71 6.31 13.78
N LEU A 78 2.50 5.18 14.46
CA LEU A 78 1.41 4.26 14.15
C LEU A 78 0.04 4.82 14.54
N ASP A 79 -0.01 5.52 15.68
CA ASP A 79 -1.25 6.05 16.25
C ASP A 79 -1.63 7.43 15.64
N ASP A 80 -0.71 8.08 14.93
CA ASP A 80 -0.95 9.35 14.26
C ASP A 80 -1.40 9.17 12.80
N VAL A 81 -2.68 9.43 12.53
CA VAL A 81 -3.25 9.34 11.18
C VAL A 81 -2.59 10.30 10.19
N ASP A 82 -2.12 11.47 10.66
CA ASP A 82 -1.53 12.48 9.78
C ASP A 82 -0.16 12.04 9.26
N PHE A 83 0.53 11.13 9.95
CA PHE A 83 1.76 10.52 9.43
C PHE A 83 1.49 9.74 8.15
N PHE A 84 0.44 8.92 8.14
CA PHE A 84 0.05 8.16 6.95
C PHE A 84 -0.54 9.06 5.86
N LYS A 85 -1.24 10.14 6.21
CA LYS A 85 -1.68 11.13 5.22
C LYS A 85 -0.48 11.82 4.55
N ASP A 86 0.54 12.19 5.30
CA ASP A 86 1.77 12.78 4.75
C ASP A 86 2.55 11.80 3.87
N ILE A 87 2.42 10.49 4.09
CA ILE A 87 2.92 9.46 3.17
C ILE A 87 2.08 9.43 1.88
N VAL A 88 0.76 9.54 1.99
CA VAL A 88 -0.16 9.46 0.84
C VAL A 88 -0.04 10.67 -0.08
N SER A 89 0.08 11.88 0.48
CA SER A 89 0.07 13.14 -0.28
C SER A 89 1.45 13.81 -0.35
N GLY A 90 2.51 13.12 0.07
CA GLY A 90 3.88 13.65 0.04
C GLY A 90 4.37 13.96 -1.37
N GLU A 91 5.26 14.94 -1.50
CA GLU A 91 5.91 15.27 -2.78
C GLU A 91 7.04 14.27 -3.11
N PHE A 92 6.72 12.99 -3.13
CA PHE A 92 7.59 11.89 -3.50
C PHE A 92 6.77 10.74 -4.07
N GLU A 93 7.41 9.87 -4.84
CA GLU A 93 6.73 8.72 -5.42
C GLU A 93 6.56 7.60 -4.39
N THR A 94 5.45 6.87 -4.50
CA THR A 94 5.20 5.66 -3.72
C THR A 94 4.92 4.49 -4.64
N PHE A 95 5.34 3.29 -4.23
CA PHE A 95 5.13 2.07 -4.99
C PHE A 95 4.62 0.96 -4.08
N THR A 96 3.49 0.36 -4.43
CA THR A 96 2.88 -0.74 -3.68
C THR A 96 2.87 -2.01 -4.53
N MET A 97 3.42 -3.08 -3.97
CA MET A 97 3.47 -4.40 -4.57
C MET A 97 2.56 -5.36 -3.80
N PHE A 98 1.48 -5.81 -4.43
CA PHE A 98 0.55 -6.79 -3.86
C PHE A 98 0.86 -8.18 -4.42
N ARG A 99 1.47 -9.07 -3.62
CA ARG A 99 1.76 -10.46 -4.00
C ARG A 99 0.61 -11.37 -3.60
N LEU A 100 -0.05 -11.98 -4.56
CA LEU A 100 -1.30 -12.69 -4.29
C LEU A 100 -1.08 -14.08 -3.68
N ASN A 101 -1.76 -14.35 -2.58
CA ASN A 101 -1.84 -15.67 -1.94
C ASN A 101 -3.09 -16.45 -2.37
N GLN A 102 -4.02 -15.81 -3.07
CA GLN A 102 -5.24 -16.40 -3.61
C GLN A 102 -5.40 -16.02 -5.08
N HIS A 103 -6.10 -16.86 -5.83
CA HIS A 103 -6.49 -16.57 -7.19
C HIS A 103 -7.70 -15.65 -7.20
N HIS A 104 -7.64 -14.61 -8.02
CA HIS A 104 -8.75 -13.69 -8.28
C HIS A 104 -8.85 -13.43 -9.78
N THR A 105 -10.06 -13.22 -10.29
CA THR A 105 -10.19 -12.54 -11.59
C THR A 105 -9.82 -11.07 -11.42
N GLY A 106 -9.31 -10.43 -12.47
CA GLY A 106 -9.06 -8.99 -12.46
C GLY A 106 -10.35 -8.20 -12.21
N VAL A 107 -11.49 -8.68 -12.72
CA VAL A 107 -12.82 -8.11 -12.44
C VAL A 107 -13.11 -8.14 -10.93
N ASP A 108 -13.01 -9.30 -10.26
CA ASP A 108 -13.29 -9.39 -8.82
C ASP A 108 -12.39 -8.46 -7.99
N PHE A 109 -11.09 -8.42 -8.32
CA PHE A 109 -10.14 -7.54 -7.65
C PHE A 109 -10.49 -6.06 -7.86
N SER A 110 -10.69 -5.67 -9.12
CA SER A 110 -10.87 -4.27 -9.48
C SER A 110 -12.22 -3.70 -9.03
N THR A 111 -13.29 -4.49 -9.09
CA THR A 111 -14.61 -4.07 -8.60
C THR A 111 -14.60 -3.79 -7.11
N VAL A 112 -13.90 -4.60 -6.31
CA VAL A 112 -13.77 -4.33 -4.86
C VAL A 112 -12.99 -3.03 -4.60
N VAL A 113 -11.86 -2.81 -5.29
CA VAL A 113 -11.05 -1.60 -5.09
C VAL A 113 -11.79 -0.35 -5.59
N ALA A 114 -12.47 -0.43 -6.75
CA ALA A 114 -13.27 0.65 -7.30
C ALA A 114 -14.42 1.03 -6.37
N GLY A 115 -15.20 0.05 -5.89
CA GLY A 115 -16.31 0.31 -4.96
C GLY A 115 -15.84 0.98 -3.67
N LEU A 116 -14.70 0.56 -3.09
CA LEU A 116 -14.13 1.23 -1.92
C LEU A 116 -13.73 2.69 -2.20
N CYS A 117 -13.27 3.00 -3.42
CA CYS A 117 -12.97 4.38 -3.81
C CYS A 117 -14.26 5.20 -3.97
N GLU A 118 -15.26 4.64 -4.65
CA GLU A 118 -16.57 5.28 -4.85
C GLU A 118 -17.27 5.57 -3.51
N ASP A 119 -17.32 4.59 -2.60
CA ASP A 119 -17.88 4.75 -1.26
C ASP A 119 -17.16 5.86 -0.47
N PHE A 120 -15.82 5.88 -0.54
CA PHE A 120 -15.01 6.91 0.11
C PHE A 120 -15.30 8.29 -0.47
N TRP A 121 -15.41 8.41 -1.79
CA TRP A 121 -15.69 9.67 -2.49
C TRP A 121 -17.11 10.17 -2.27
N GLU A 122 -18.11 9.28 -2.29
CA GLU A 122 -19.49 9.63 -1.97
C GLU A 122 -19.58 10.24 -0.57
N SER A 123 -18.92 9.60 0.42
CA SER A 123 -18.88 10.12 1.79
C SER A 123 -18.18 11.48 1.91
N ALA A 124 -17.24 11.78 1.01
CA ALA A 124 -16.50 13.03 0.94
C ALA A 124 -17.17 14.09 0.03
N GLY A 125 -18.30 13.77 -0.62
CA GLY A 125 -18.99 14.64 -1.56
C GLY A 125 -18.26 14.84 -2.89
N ILE A 126 -17.40 13.90 -3.28
CA ILE A 126 -16.67 13.90 -4.54
C ILE A 126 -17.44 13.08 -5.57
N ASP A 127 -18.05 13.73 -6.55
CA ASP A 127 -18.78 13.05 -7.64
C ASP A 127 -18.61 13.79 -8.98
N THR A 128 -17.38 13.84 -9.49
CA THR A 128 -17.10 14.47 -10.79
C THR A 128 -16.95 13.46 -11.91
N GLN A 129 -17.12 13.92 -13.16
CA GLN A 129 -16.90 13.07 -14.34
C GLN A 129 -15.45 12.57 -14.42
N ALA A 130 -14.48 13.35 -13.94
CA ALA A 130 -13.08 12.94 -13.96
C ALA A 130 -12.81 11.71 -13.07
N GLU A 131 -13.43 11.65 -11.89
CA GLU A 131 -13.36 10.49 -11.00
C GLU A 131 -14.08 9.27 -11.59
N LYS A 132 -15.26 9.47 -12.21
CA LYS A 132 -15.99 8.40 -12.92
C LYS A 132 -15.18 7.81 -14.08
N ASP A 133 -14.56 8.66 -14.89
CA ASP A 133 -13.70 8.24 -16.00
C ASP A 133 -12.43 7.54 -15.50
N ALA A 134 -11.90 7.94 -14.33
CA ALA A 134 -10.77 7.27 -13.70
C ALA A 134 -11.13 5.87 -13.19
N ILE A 135 -12.30 5.68 -12.59
CA ILE A 135 -12.82 4.37 -12.18
C ILE A 135 -13.02 3.47 -13.40
N GLN A 136 -13.62 3.97 -14.47
CA GLN A 136 -13.82 3.17 -15.68
C GLN A 136 -12.49 2.72 -16.29
N GLN A 137 -11.49 3.62 -16.38
CA GLN A 137 -10.13 3.26 -16.82
C GLN A 137 -9.50 2.20 -15.92
N PHE A 138 -9.68 2.32 -14.60
CA PHE A 138 -9.20 1.34 -13.64
C PHE A 138 -9.85 -0.03 -13.90
N LEU A 139 -11.18 -0.12 -13.98
CA LEU A 139 -11.90 -1.37 -14.26
C LEU A 139 -11.48 -1.99 -15.60
N ASP A 140 -11.39 -1.18 -16.65
CA ASP A 140 -11.00 -1.64 -17.98
C ASP A 140 -9.57 -2.20 -18.03
N CYS A 141 -8.66 -1.70 -17.20
CA CYS A 141 -7.29 -2.20 -17.09
C CYS A 141 -7.24 -3.65 -16.61
N PHE A 142 -8.19 -4.05 -15.76
CA PHE A 142 -8.24 -5.37 -15.11
C PHE A 142 -9.21 -6.35 -15.78
N LYS A 143 -10.07 -5.92 -16.70
CA LYS A 143 -11.16 -6.75 -17.25
C LYS A 143 -10.72 -8.11 -17.84
N ASP A 144 -9.53 -8.15 -18.42
CA ASP A 144 -8.95 -9.34 -19.06
C ASP A 144 -7.82 -9.98 -18.23
N GLU A 145 -7.58 -9.48 -17.01
CA GLU A 145 -6.52 -9.97 -16.15
C GLU A 145 -6.96 -11.21 -15.34
N ASP A 146 -6.04 -12.15 -15.21
CA ASP A 146 -6.22 -13.38 -14.44
C ASP A 146 -5.12 -13.47 -13.39
N LEU A 147 -5.47 -13.12 -12.16
CA LEU A 147 -4.53 -12.83 -11.09
C LEU A 147 -4.22 -14.11 -10.29
N GLN A 148 -3.33 -14.92 -10.85
CA GLN A 148 -2.92 -16.21 -10.30
C GLN A 148 -2.18 -16.10 -8.96
N ILE A 149 -2.16 -17.18 -8.18
CA ILE A 149 -1.35 -17.25 -6.96
C ILE A 149 0.13 -17.00 -7.30
N GLY A 150 0.78 -16.11 -6.55
CA GLY A 150 2.17 -15.71 -6.76
C GLY A 150 2.36 -14.55 -7.74
N SER A 151 1.34 -14.19 -8.52
CA SER A 151 1.35 -12.98 -9.34
C SER A 151 1.35 -11.71 -8.48
N SER A 152 1.61 -10.57 -9.12
CA SER A 152 1.66 -9.26 -8.47
C SER A 152 0.79 -8.25 -9.20
N VAL A 153 0.04 -7.47 -8.44
CA VAL A 153 -0.50 -6.18 -8.87
C VAL A 153 0.43 -5.10 -8.34
N LEU A 154 0.79 -4.14 -9.19
CA LEU A 154 1.78 -3.11 -8.89
C LEU A 154 1.14 -1.74 -9.11
N PHE A 155 1.14 -0.91 -8.07
CA PHE A 155 0.67 0.47 -8.14
C PHE A 155 1.82 1.43 -7.86
N GLU A 156 2.04 2.37 -8.75
CA GLU A 156 2.92 3.51 -8.52
C GLU A 156 2.06 4.78 -8.45
N GLN A 157 2.19 5.54 -7.36
CA GLN A 157 1.65 6.89 -7.25
C GLN A 157 2.78 7.88 -7.53
N SER A 158 2.57 8.71 -8.55
CA SER A 158 3.55 9.70 -9.00
C SER A 158 3.22 11.08 -8.45
N THR A 159 4.25 11.94 -8.36
CA THR A 159 4.10 13.30 -7.82
C THR A 159 3.29 14.23 -8.72
N ASP A 160 3.05 13.87 -9.98
CA ASP A 160 2.17 14.59 -10.91
C ASP A 160 0.70 14.18 -10.76
N GLY A 161 0.38 13.35 -9.76
CA GLY A 161 -0.98 12.91 -9.46
C GLY A 161 -1.45 11.75 -10.33
N CYS A 162 -0.58 11.01 -11.00
CA CYS A 162 -0.99 9.81 -11.73
C CYS A 162 -0.92 8.55 -10.87
N LEU A 163 -1.81 7.60 -11.18
CA LEU A 163 -1.72 6.20 -10.75
C LEU A 163 -1.24 5.35 -11.93
N LYS A 164 -0.08 4.71 -11.80
CA LYS A 164 0.43 3.78 -12.80
C LYS A 164 0.22 2.35 -12.33
N ILE A 165 -0.29 1.51 -13.24
CA ILE A 165 -0.72 0.14 -12.92
C ILE A 165 0.09 -0.84 -13.77
N SER A 166 0.66 -1.83 -13.11
CA SER A 166 1.38 -2.92 -13.78
C SER A 166 1.03 -4.27 -13.17
N PHE A 167 1.29 -5.32 -13.95
CA PHE A 167 1.04 -6.71 -13.55
C PHE A 167 2.31 -7.54 -13.73
N SER A 168 2.51 -8.51 -12.85
CA SER A 168 3.63 -9.46 -12.96
C SER A 168 3.17 -10.87 -12.65
N LYS A 169 3.59 -11.85 -13.43
CA LYS A 169 3.21 -13.27 -13.24
C LYS A 169 4.07 -13.98 -12.20
N ASP A 170 5.33 -13.57 -12.05
CA ASP A 170 6.35 -14.26 -11.25
C ASP A 170 6.95 -13.37 -10.15
N GLY A 171 6.60 -12.08 -10.13
CA GLY A 171 7.14 -11.10 -9.19
C GLY A 171 8.31 -10.29 -9.71
N SER A 172 8.73 -10.51 -10.96
CA SER A 172 9.61 -9.58 -11.66
C SER A 172 8.89 -8.24 -11.89
N LEU A 173 9.64 -7.15 -11.93
CA LEU A 173 9.09 -5.85 -12.29
C LEU A 173 9.07 -5.72 -13.82
N PRO A 174 7.91 -5.42 -14.45
CA PRO A 174 7.90 -5.07 -15.86
C PRO A 174 8.64 -3.75 -16.09
N SER A 175 9.07 -3.48 -17.32
CA SER A 175 9.81 -2.26 -17.66
C SER A 175 8.92 -1.02 -17.76
N GLU A 176 7.65 -1.20 -18.12
CA GLU A 176 6.70 -0.10 -18.37
C GLU A 176 5.34 -0.42 -17.74
N PRO A 177 4.58 0.61 -17.32
CA PRO A 177 3.24 0.40 -16.81
C PRO A 177 2.27 -0.01 -17.91
N LYS A 178 1.29 -0.85 -17.56
CA LYS A 178 0.20 -1.23 -18.47
C LYS A 178 -0.74 -0.05 -18.73
N LEU A 179 -1.02 0.74 -17.70
CA LEU A 179 -1.91 1.90 -17.77
C LEU A 179 -1.40 3.01 -16.84
N VAL A 180 -1.60 4.26 -17.27
CA VAL A 180 -1.40 5.46 -16.46
C VAL A 180 -2.71 6.22 -16.39
N ILE A 181 -3.30 6.30 -15.20
CA ILE A 181 -4.53 7.04 -14.93
C ILE A 181 -4.16 8.42 -14.39
N LYS A 182 -4.47 9.46 -15.15
CA LYS A 182 -4.19 10.86 -14.79
C LYS A 182 -5.31 11.43 -13.90
N ASN A 183 -5.37 10.95 -12.66
CA ASN A 183 -6.31 11.45 -11.67
C ASN A 183 -5.70 11.31 -10.27
N GLN A 184 -5.45 12.44 -9.61
CA GLN A 184 -4.79 12.47 -8.30
C GLN A 184 -5.68 11.86 -7.22
N THR A 185 -6.99 12.05 -7.32
CA THR A 185 -7.98 11.54 -6.38
C THR A 185 -7.89 10.02 -6.25
N ILE A 186 -7.92 9.26 -7.36
CA ILE A 186 -7.79 7.78 -7.33
C ILE A 186 -6.41 7.32 -6.89
N SER A 187 -5.36 8.04 -7.29
CA SER A 187 -3.99 7.75 -6.89
C SER A 187 -3.83 7.79 -5.36
N TRP A 188 -4.29 8.87 -4.74
CA TRP A 188 -4.24 9.06 -3.29
C TRP A 188 -5.23 8.16 -2.54
N THR A 189 -6.47 8.03 -3.04
CA THR A 189 -7.51 7.24 -2.36
C THR A 189 -7.12 5.77 -2.25
N ILE A 190 -6.55 5.15 -3.29
CA ILE A 190 -6.12 3.74 -3.20
C ILE A 190 -5.05 3.55 -2.12
N LEU A 191 -4.05 4.43 -2.04
CA LEU A 191 -3.02 4.33 -1.01
C LEU A 191 -3.59 4.62 0.38
N TYR A 192 -4.47 5.61 0.51
CA TYR A 192 -5.13 5.95 1.77
C TYR A 192 -6.04 4.83 2.29
N LEU A 193 -6.82 4.18 1.42
CA LEU A 193 -7.62 3.01 1.79
C LEU A 193 -6.75 1.82 2.21
N TYR A 194 -5.47 1.82 1.81
CA TYR A 194 -4.54 0.75 2.11
C TYR A 194 -3.75 0.99 3.42
N ILE A 195 -3.23 2.20 3.65
CA ILE A 195 -2.40 2.54 4.83
C ILE A 195 -2.92 3.69 5.70
N GLY A 196 -4.02 4.34 5.33
CA GLY A 196 -4.65 5.43 6.08
C GLY A 196 -5.34 4.97 7.36
N GLU A 197 -6.21 5.79 7.95
CA GLU A 197 -6.81 5.57 9.28
C GLU A 197 -7.34 4.14 9.47
N ASN A 198 -8.24 3.74 8.57
CA ASN A 198 -8.85 2.41 8.50
C ASN A 198 -8.21 1.57 7.38
N GLY A 199 -6.89 1.66 7.21
CA GLY A 199 -6.17 0.99 6.13
C GLY A 199 -6.39 -0.52 6.09
N ALA A 200 -6.60 -1.07 4.89
CA ALA A 200 -6.89 -2.48 4.66
C ALA A 200 -5.75 -3.46 5.06
N ASN A 201 -4.54 -2.97 5.36
CA ASN A 201 -3.42 -3.80 5.83
C ASN A 201 -2.73 -3.21 7.08
N PRO A 202 -3.26 -3.47 8.29
CA PRO A 202 -2.68 -2.99 9.53
C PRO A 202 -1.26 -3.52 9.81
N ALA A 203 -0.95 -4.73 9.31
CA ALA A 203 0.39 -5.29 9.45
C ALA A 203 1.43 -4.49 8.65
N ALA A 204 1.09 -4.08 7.43
CA ALA A 204 1.91 -3.19 6.62
C ALA A 204 2.05 -1.81 7.29
N LYS A 205 0.95 -1.20 7.77
CA LYS A 205 0.99 0.08 8.53
C LYS A 205 1.96 0.04 9.70
N ARG A 206 1.87 -1.03 10.52
CA ARG A 206 2.78 -1.24 11.66
C ARG A 206 4.23 -1.40 11.21
N SER A 207 4.47 -2.10 10.11
CA SER A 207 5.81 -2.27 9.53
C SER A 207 6.39 -0.93 9.07
N ILE A 208 5.58 -0.09 8.40
CA ILE A 208 5.95 1.26 7.96
C ILE A 208 6.36 2.12 9.15
N ALA A 209 5.51 2.24 10.18
CA ALA A 209 5.80 3.03 11.36
C ALA A 209 7.10 2.60 12.06
N ASN A 210 7.33 1.29 12.18
CA ASN A 210 8.55 0.75 12.80
C ASN A 210 9.84 1.07 12.02
N ARG A 211 9.80 0.98 10.69
CA ARG A 211 10.99 1.22 9.86
C ARG A 211 11.23 2.72 9.69
N MET A 212 10.17 3.49 9.51
CA MET A 212 10.26 4.95 9.38
C MET A 212 10.74 5.61 10.67
N SER A 213 10.28 5.16 11.84
CA SER A 213 10.81 5.68 13.12
C SER A 213 12.34 5.55 13.19
N LYS A 214 12.91 4.40 12.80
CA LYS A 214 14.37 4.19 12.77
C LYS A 214 15.08 5.10 11.77
N LEU A 215 14.50 5.27 10.57
CA LEU A 215 15.07 6.13 9.53
C LEU A 215 15.03 7.61 9.89
N LEU A 216 14.02 8.01 10.66
CA LEU A 216 13.78 9.37 11.12
C LEU A 216 14.44 9.68 12.48
N GLY A 217 15.32 8.79 12.96
CA GLY A 217 16.07 8.97 14.20
C GLY A 217 15.27 8.75 15.50
N GLY A 218 14.10 8.12 15.41
CA GLY A 218 13.31 7.66 16.55
C GLY A 218 13.92 6.43 17.22
N GLY A 219 13.80 6.37 18.56
CA GLY A 219 14.25 5.22 19.35
C GLY A 219 13.33 4.00 19.16
N SER A 220 13.89 2.79 19.28
CA SER A 220 13.09 1.56 19.27
C SER A 220 12.39 1.36 20.61
N ALA A 221 11.05 1.44 20.64
CA ALA A 221 10.30 0.78 21.71
C ALA A 221 10.27 -0.73 21.41
N THR A 222 10.73 -1.53 22.37
CA THR A 222 10.67 -2.99 22.29
C THR A 222 9.21 -3.46 22.39
N SER A 223 8.62 -3.90 21.29
CA SER A 223 7.24 -4.42 21.28
C SER A 223 7.13 -5.84 21.86
N ASN A 224 7.03 -5.96 23.18
CA ASN A 224 6.66 -7.21 23.88
C ASN A 224 5.14 -7.47 23.84
N GLY A 225 4.53 -7.42 22.65
CA GLY A 225 3.14 -7.83 22.44
C GLY A 225 3.08 -9.24 21.84
N THR A 226 2.55 -10.20 22.60
CA THR A 226 2.37 -11.60 22.21
C THR A 226 1.59 -11.71 20.90
N VAL A 227 2.03 -12.59 19.98
CA VAL A 227 1.46 -12.76 18.62
C VAL A 227 -0.07 -12.90 18.61
N ALA A 228 -0.65 -13.54 19.64
CA ALA A 228 -2.10 -13.72 19.75
C ALA A 228 -2.89 -12.40 19.90
N SER A 229 -2.39 -11.41 20.63
CA SER A 229 -3.08 -10.12 20.77
C SER A 229 -3.00 -9.29 19.50
N LYS A 230 -1.89 -9.39 18.75
CA LYS A 230 -1.72 -8.69 17.46
C LYS A 230 -2.67 -9.21 16.38
N VAL A 231 -2.87 -10.52 16.31
CA VAL A 231 -3.84 -11.15 15.40
C VAL A 231 -5.26 -10.73 15.78
N LEU A 232 -5.63 -10.73 17.06
CA LEU A 232 -6.96 -10.29 17.48
C LEU A 232 -7.27 -8.83 17.12
N VAL A 233 -6.30 -7.92 17.27
CA VAL A 233 -6.44 -6.52 16.86
C VAL A 233 -6.63 -6.38 15.35
N GLU A 234 -5.84 -7.12 14.55
CA GLU A 234 -6.00 -7.15 13.08
C GLU A 234 -7.38 -7.68 12.68
N LEU A 235 -7.90 -8.68 13.39
CA LEU A 235 -9.22 -9.23 13.13
C LEU A 235 -10.37 -8.30 13.53
N GLU A 236 -10.21 -7.56 14.63
CA GLU A 236 -11.18 -6.53 15.02
C GLU A 236 -11.19 -5.37 14.02
N GLN A 237 -10.04 -4.97 13.47
CA GLN A 237 -9.98 -3.96 12.41
C GLN A 237 -10.64 -4.46 11.12
N VAL A 238 -10.38 -5.70 10.70
CA VAL A 238 -11.05 -6.29 9.53
C VAL A 238 -12.57 -6.37 9.74
N LYS A 239 -13.05 -6.63 10.96
CA LYS A 239 -14.50 -6.58 11.27
C LYS A 239 -15.08 -5.17 11.17
N ARG A 240 -14.34 -4.14 11.59
CA ARG A 240 -14.78 -2.74 11.50
C ARG A 240 -14.87 -2.24 10.06
N LEU A 241 -14.08 -2.77 9.13
CA LEU A 241 -14.16 -2.42 7.71
C LEU A 241 -15.41 -2.97 7.00
N ARG A 242 -16.18 -3.83 7.66
CA ARG A 242 -17.40 -4.45 7.08
C ARG A 242 -18.70 -3.86 7.62
N ASN A 243 -18.66 -3.03 8.66
CA ASN A 243 -19.81 -2.44 9.32
C ASN A 243 -19.80 -0.92 9.12
#